data_AF-A0A094KG34-F1
#
_entry.id   AF-A0A094KG34-F1
#
_cell.length_a   1.000
_cell.length_b   1.000
_cell.length_c   1.000
_cell.angle_alpha   90.00
_cell.angle_beta   90.00
_cell.angle_gamma   90.00
#
_symmetry.space_group_name_H-M   'P 1'
#
loop_
_entity.id
_entity.type
_entity.pdbx_description
1 polymer ?
#
loop_
_entity_poly.entity_id
_entity_poly.type
_entity_poly.pdbx_seq_one_letter_code
_entity_poly.pdbx_strand_id
1 'polypeptide(L)'
;MLGKRGVYCLLIVFLAFFSVPLHSWANTESKQEGRFVDVGDNHWAKNEIDFLANAQIINGYQIGQTSEFRPAQSVTRAEAAKMIISALGQTEWNEGTLPFQDIPANHWARGWIARAVQLGVMGGDGTTNFRPNDSLSRAEMSIVLVNAFSLPSKGAAVEAAAVFKDTVGHWALAHINRLYYHGIANGRDGQFFPKDAISRAEFATLLARTINDQFRLPLPDLIEQGKTNIQGTVTISTLNVRQTPSTTGTLVGTLQKGQVVDVYDISGYWAKIAYNGQFAYVHKTYLKLRNIAGSPVKGRIIVVDAGHGGKDPGAISGGANEKTIVLEVAKLLKDKLEKAGATVIMTRETDVYPTLQDRVDIAKNNYAEMFVSIHTNSATNTSAKGAEVYYDSSTNPNAEESKKLAQYIQEEIVRMANMVDRGVKNSGLYVLRNNSVTSVLVELGFISNAEDRAKLTSSEYQNIYAEAIYQGIVKYYTAQ
;
A
#
# COMPACT_ATOMS: atom_id res chain seq x y z
N MET A 1 43.25 -23.90 -52.14
CA MET A 1 42.06 -23.04 -51.89
C MET A 1 42.06 -22.64 -50.43
N LEU A 2 41.59 -21.43 -50.15
CA LEU A 2 41.81 -20.68 -48.92
C LEU A 2 41.19 -21.32 -47.67
N GLY A 3 41.94 -21.36 -46.56
CA GLY A 3 41.41 -21.60 -45.21
C GLY A 3 41.75 -20.41 -44.31
N LYS A 4 40.76 -19.56 -44.05
CA LYS A 4 40.86 -18.31 -43.27
C LYS A 4 41.34 -18.58 -41.84
N ARG A 5 42.38 -17.87 -41.40
CA ARG A 5 42.73 -17.73 -39.98
C ARG A 5 41.81 -16.69 -39.36
N GLY A 6 40.87 -17.14 -38.53
CA GLY A 6 40.08 -16.26 -37.65
C GLY A 6 40.89 -15.95 -36.39
N VAL A 7 41.23 -14.68 -36.21
CA VAL A 7 41.72 -14.14 -34.94
C VAL A 7 40.51 -14.01 -34.01
N TYR A 8 40.42 -14.85 -32.98
CA TYR A 8 39.47 -14.66 -31.89
C TYR A 8 40.04 -13.58 -30.96
N CYS A 9 39.49 -12.37 -31.06
CA CYS A 9 39.72 -11.32 -30.08
C CYS A 9 38.91 -11.67 -28.82
N LEU A 10 39.61 -12.10 -27.77
CA LEU A 10 39.03 -12.40 -26.47
C LEU A 10 38.58 -11.09 -25.82
N LEU A 11 37.29 -10.75 -25.95
CA LEU A 11 36.68 -9.66 -25.17
C LEU A 11 36.56 -10.13 -23.72
N ILE A 12 37.53 -9.76 -22.89
CA ILE A 12 37.43 -9.92 -21.43
C ILE A 12 36.49 -8.84 -20.93
N VAL A 13 35.23 -9.21 -20.71
CA VAL A 13 34.27 -8.39 -19.97
C VAL A 13 34.64 -8.51 -18.49
N PHE A 14 35.30 -7.48 -17.94
CA PHE A 14 35.44 -7.33 -16.50
C PHE A 14 34.08 -6.99 -15.90
N LEU A 15 33.32 -8.01 -15.49
CA LEU A 15 32.20 -7.85 -14.56
C LEU A 15 32.80 -7.63 -13.16
N ALA A 16 33.13 -6.38 -12.85
CA ALA A 16 33.44 -5.98 -11.49
C ALA A 16 32.12 -5.98 -10.69
N PHE A 17 31.87 -7.05 -9.94
CA PHE A 17 30.89 -7.04 -8.87
C PHE A 17 31.39 -6.05 -7.80
N PHE A 18 30.91 -4.81 -7.86
CA PHE A 18 31.08 -3.86 -6.77
C PHE A 18 30.12 -4.25 -5.65
N SER A 19 30.63 -5.01 -4.68
CA SER A 19 30.00 -5.13 -3.37
C SER A 19 30.12 -3.77 -2.67
N VAL A 20 29.06 -2.97 -2.72
CA VAL A 20 28.95 -1.79 -1.84
C VAL A 20 28.87 -2.35 -0.42
N PRO A 21 29.77 -1.98 0.50
CA PRO A 21 29.63 -2.39 1.89
C PRO A 21 28.33 -1.77 2.42
N LEU A 22 27.34 -2.63 2.71
CA LEU A 22 26.17 -2.30 3.50
C LEU A 22 26.65 -1.86 4.89
N HIS A 23 26.96 -0.57 5.03
CA HIS A 23 27.00 0.04 6.34
C HIS A 23 25.57 0.04 6.85
N SER A 24 25.32 -0.61 7.99
CA SER A 24 24.07 -0.45 8.72
C SER A 24 24.03 0.98 9.23
N TRP A 25 23.16 1.83 8.68
CA TRP A 25 22.86 3.12 9.27
C TRP A 25 21.95 2.83 10.46
N ALA A 26 22.56 2.56 11.61
CA ALA A 26 21.84 2.57 12.87
C ALA A 26 21.29 3.99 13.08
N ASN A 27 19.98 4.07 13.32
CA ASN A 27 19.27 5.29 13.64
C ASN A 27 19.87 5.96 14.87
N THR A 28 20.61 7.04 14.64
CA THR A 28 20.79 8.11 15.62
C THR A 28 20.47 9.42 14.92
N GLU A 29 19.18 9.75 14.87
CA GLU A 29 18.74 11.10 14.54
C GLU A 29 19.16 12.06 15.67
N SER A 30 20.34 12.66 15.53
CA SER A 30 20.56 13.97 16.14
C SER A 30 20.21 15.02 15.09
N LYS A 31 19.04 15.65 15.21
CA LYS A 31 18.77 16.94 14.55
C LYS A 31 19.83 17.93 15.01
N GLN A 32 20.82 18.21 14.18
CA GLN A 32 21.75 19.29 14.44
C GLN A 32 21.11 20.60 13.94
N GLU A 33 20.74 21.49 14.85
CA GLU A 33 20.26 22.82 14.50
C GLU A 33 21.33 23.61 13.71
N GLY A 34 20.90 24.29 12.64
CA GLY A 34 21.58 25.47 12.11
C GLY A 34 22.94 25.31 11.39
N ARG A 35 23.20 24.23 10.64
CA ARG A 35 24.47 24.08 9.91
C ARG A 35 24.74 25.17 8.85
N PHE A 36 23.69 25.59 8.14
CA PHE A 36 23.76 26.68 7.17
C PHE A 36 22.82 27.80 7.60
N VAL A 37 23.34 29.02 7.75
CA VAL A 37 22.58 30.14 8.33
C VAL A 37 21.45 30.64 7.43
N ASP A 38 21.49 30.31 6.15
CA ASP A 38 20.53 30.70 5.12
C ASP A 38 19.56 29.57 4.72
N VAL A 39 19.56 28.46 5.47
CA VAL A 39 18.60 27.35 5.30
C VAL A 39 17.83 27.14 6.61
N GLY A 40 16.76 27.91 6.78
CA GLY A 40 15.90 27.81 7.96
C GLY A 40 15.14 26.48 8.03
N ASP A 41 14.63 26.12 9.22
CA ASP A 41 13.99 24.82 9.49
C ASP A 41 12.76 24.51 8.62
N ASN A 42 12.07 25.56 8.15
CA ASN A 42 10.90 25.44 7.27
C ASN A 42 11.26 25.44 5.77
N HIS A 43 12.55 25.47 5.42
CA HIS A 43 12.97 25.42 4.02
C HIS A 43 12.64 24.04 3.43
N TRP A 44 12.00 24.02 2.26
CA TRP A 44 11.46 22.80 1.65
C TRP A 44 12.50 21.69 1.37
N ALA A 45 13.77 22.06 1.20
CA ALA A 45 14.89 21.14 0.98
C ALA A 45 15.75 20.86 2.24
N LYS A 46 15.33 21.34 3.43
CA LYS A 46 16.15 21.32 4.65
C LYS A 46 16.69 19.92 4.95
N ASN A 47 15.82 18.91 4.94
CA ASN A 47 16.17 17.56 5.32
C ASN A 47 17.16 16.92 4.33
N GLU A 48 16.93 17.07 3.03
CA GLU A 48 17.84 16.57 2.00
C GLU A 48 19.22 17.27 2.07
N ILE A 49 19.25 18.58 2.31
CA ILE A 49 20.49 19.36 2.47
C ILE A 49 21.25 18.89 3.71
N ASP A 50 20.59 18.77 4.86
CA ASP A 50 21.23 18.31 6.10
C ASP A 50 21.80 16.90 5.94
N PHE A 51 21.05 15.99 5.32
CA PHE A 51 21.48 14.62 5.05
C PHE A 51 22.78 14.60 4.25
N LEU A 52 22.83 15.33 3.13
CA LEU A 52 24.04 15.37 2.29
C LEU A 52 25.22 16.06 2.98
N ALA A 53 24.95 17.09 3.78
CA ALA A 53 25.99 17.80 4.52
C ALA A 53 26.59 16.92 5.64
N ASN A 54 25.75 16.15 6.33
CA ASN A 54 26.17 15.18 7.35
C ASN A 54 26.96 14.02 6.73
N ALA A 55 26.59 13.60 5.52
CA ALA A 55 27.37 12.65 4.72
C ALA A 55 28.65 13.27 4.12
N GLN A 56 28.96 14.55 4.39
CA GLN A 56 30.10 15.29 3.85
C GLN A 56 30.15 15.36 2.31
N ILE A 57 29.01 15.16 1.65
CA ILE A 57 28.88 15.22 0.19
C ILE A 57 28.85 16.68 -0.27
N ILE A 58 28.15 17.54 0.46
CA ILE A 58 28.02 18.97 0.17
C ILE A 58 28.61 19.82 1.30
N ASN A 59 29.12 20.98 0.91
CA ASN A 59 29.62 22.00 1.82
C ASN A 59 29.03 23.37 1.45
N GLY A 60 29.00 24.27 2.43
CA GLY A 60 28.61 25.66 2.24
C GLY A 60 29.82 26.56 2.02
N TYR A 61 29.53 27.81 1.71
CA TYR A 61 30.48 28.89 1.61
C TYR A 61 30.76 29.43 3.02
N GLN A 62 32.04 29.55 3.39
CA GLN A 62 32.42 30.14 4.68
C GLN A 62 32.27 31.66 4.60
N ILE A 63 31.51 32.24 5.53
CA ILE A 63 31.28 33.68 5.67
C ILE A 63 31.65 34.06 7.11
N GLY A 64 32.89 34.45 7.32
CA GLY A 64 33.42 34.68 8.67
C GLY A 64 33.45 33.38 9.48
N GLN A 65 32.62 33.30 10.53
CA GLN A 65 32.49 32.12 11.40
C GLN A 65 31.28 31.25 11.07
N THR A 66 30.44 31.66 10.10
CA THR A 66 29.24 30.93 9.69
C THR A 66 29.41 30.32 8.31
N SER A 67 28.48 29.43 7.93
CA SER A 67 28.44 28.86 6.59
C SER A 67 27.08 29.11 5.93
N GLU A 68 27.10 29.50 4.66
CA GLU A 68 25.92 29.64 3.81
C GLU A 68 25.84 28.50 2.79
N PHE A 69 24.66 27.92 2.60
CA PHE A 69 24.42 26.94 1.54
C PHE A 69 24.11 27.57 0.19
N ARG A 70 23.47 28.74 0.16
CA ARG A 70 22.97 29.48 -1.00
C ARG A 70 21.96 28.68 -1.84
N PRO A 71 20.79 28.32 -1.27
CA PRO A 71 19.86 27.36 -1.88
C PRO A 71 19.34 27.76 -3.29
N ALA A 72 19.22 29.06 -3.56
CA ALA A 72 18.73 29.58 -4.84
C ALA A 72 19.82 29.75 -5.93
N GLN A 73 21.11 29.70 -5.56
CA GLN A 73 22.20 29.87 -6.52
C GLN A 73 22.25 28.66 -7.46
N SER A 74 22.50 28.88 -8.75
CA SER A 74 22.71 27.79 -9.71
C SER A 74 23.99 27.01 -9.45
N VAL A 75 23.97 25.72 -9.76
CA VAL A 75 25.13 24.82 -9.65
C VAL A 75 25.89 24.82 -10.97
N THR A 76 27.19 25.08 -10.92
CA THR A 76 28.07 24.95 -12.09
C THR A 76 28.40 23.49 -12.39
N ARG A 77 28.80 23.20 -13.63
CA ARG A 77 29.23 21.85 -14.05
C ARG A 77 30.42 21.33 -13.22
N ALA A 78 31.35 22.20 -12.82
CA ALA A 78 32.47 21.85 -11.93
C ALA A 78 32.02 21.49 -10.50
N GLU A 79 31.09 22.26 -9.91
CA GLU A 79 30.50 21.94 -8.61
C GLU A 79 29.72 20.62 -8.65
N ALA A 80 28.95 20.39 -9.71
CA ALA A 80 28.22 19.14 -9.91
C ALA A 80 29.18 17.93 -9.96
N ALA A 81 30.28 18.03 -10.72
CA ALA A 81 31.28 16.97 -10.79
C ALA A 81 31.81 16.60 -9.40
N LYS A 82 32.19 17.59 -8.59
CA LYS A 82 32.65 17.35 -7.22
C LYS A 82 31.57 16.68 -6.37
N MET A 83 30.35 17.23 -6.33
CA MET A 83 29.28 16.71 -5.47
C MET A 83 28.85 15.29 -5.85
N ILE A 84 28.73 14.97 -7.15
CA ILE A 84 28.35 13.63 -7.60
C ILE A 84 29.45 12.61 -7.31
N ILE A 85 30.72 12.95 -7.58
CA ILE A 85 31.84 12.04 -7.29
C ILE A 85 31.97 11.79 -5.78
N SER A 86 31.79 12.82 -4.94
CA SER A 86 31.70 12.62 -3.49
C SER A 86 30.55 11.70 -3.10
N ALA A 87 29.37 11.85 -3.70
CA ALA A 87 28.21 11.00 -3.42
C ALA A 87 28.40 9.53 -3.86
N LEU A 88 29.25 9.28 -4.86
CA LEU A 88 29.68 7.93 -5.26
C LEU A 88 30.74 7.33 -4.31
N GLY A 89 31.15 8.05 -3.26
CA GLY A 89 32.24 7.66 -2.38
C GLY A 89 33.61 7.68 -3.07
N GLN A 90 33.74 8.42 -4.17
CA GLN A 90 34.95 8.52 -4.97
C GLN A 90 35.73 9.79 -4.61
N THR A 91 37.01 9.82 -4.95
CA THR A 91 37.90 10.97 -4.76
C THR A 91 38.36 11.54 -6.09
N GLU A 92 38.84 12.78 -6.10
CA GLU A 92 39.44 13.39 -7.28
C GLU A 92 40.60 12.57 -7.86
N TRP A 93 40.79 12.65 -9.17
CA TRP A 93 41.90 12.01 -9.87
C TRP A 93 42.85 13.08 -10.41
N ASN A 94 43.79 13.52 -9.58
CA ASN A 94 44.70 14.64 -9.88
C ASN A 94 45.68 14.35 -11.04
N GLU A 95 45.99 13.09 -11.27
CA GLU A 95 46.83 12.64 -12.39
C GLU A 95 46.03 12.41 -13.69
N GLY A 96 44.71 12.59 -13.64
CA GLY A 96 43.82 12.34 -14.77
C GLY A 96 44.11 13.25 -15.96
N THR A 97 44.20 12.64 -17.14
CA THR A 97 44.26 13.38 -18.40
C THR A 97 42.85 13.76 -18.82
N LEU A 98 42.68 15.02 -19.22
CA LEU A 98 41.40 15.56 -19.69
C LEU A 98 41.55 15.98 -21.15
N PRO A 99 40.61 15.59 -22.04
CA PRO A 99 40.64 15.98 -23.44
C PRO A 99 40.14 17.42 -23.68
N PHE A 100 39.91 18.20 -22.62
CA PHE A 100 39.27 19.52 -22.69
C PHE A 100 40.28 20.65 -22.54
N GLN A 101 40.21 21.64 -23.43
CA GLN A 101 41.14 22.78 -23.51
C GLN A 101 40.80 23.88 -22.51
N ASP A 102 39.55 23.97 -22.09
CA ASP A 102 39.01 25.01 -21.21
C ASP A 102 39.13 24.69 -19.70
N ILE A 103 39.93 23.68 -19.34
CA ILE A 103 40.24 23.34 -17.95
C ILE A 103 41.74 23.56 -17.70
N PRO A 104 42.13 24.74 -17.16
CA PRO A 104 43.51 25.00 -16.76
C PRO A 104 44.07 23.93 -15.82
N ALA A 105 45.39 23.72 -15.85
CA ALA A 105 46.06 22.73 -14.99
C ALA A 105 45.84 22.99 -13.49
N ASN A 106 45.70 24.26 -13.10
CA ASN A 106 45.45 24.70 -11.73
C ASN A 106 43.95 24.90 -11.40
N HIS A 107 43.03 24.48 -12.26
CA HIS A 107 41.60 24.62 -11.99
C HIS A 107 41.21 23.76 -10.77
N TRP A 108 40.55 24.35 -9.78
CA TRP A 108 40.25 23.71 -8.49
C TRP A 108 39.46 22.39 -8.61
N ALA A 109 38.62 22.28 -9.63
CA ALA A 109 37.80 21.09 -9.88
C ALA A 109 38.44 20.08 -10.83
N ARG A 110 39.68 20.30 -11.30
CA ARG A 110 40.29 19.51 -12.39
C ARG A 110 40.26 18.01 -12.09
N GLY A 111 40.71 17.59 -10.91
CA GLY A 111 40.73 16.17 -10.55
C GLY A 111 39.34 15.56 -10.38
N TRP A 112 38.36 16.34 -9.90
CA TRP A 112 36.96 15.91 -9.80
C TRP A 112 36.33 15.72 -11.19
N ILE A 113 36.58 16.65 -12.11
CA ILE A 113 36.13 16.54 -13.50
C ILE A 113 36.80 15.35 -14.18
N ALA A 114 38.10 15.13 -13.98
CA ALA A 114 38.81 13.97 -14.50
C ALA A 114 38.19 12.65 -14.03
N ARG A 115 37.85 12.55 -12.74
CA ARG A 115 37.15 11.37 -12.21
C ARG A 115 35.74 11.21 -12.80
N ALA A 116 34.96 12.29 -12.91
CA ALA A 116 33.62 12.26 -13.49
C ALA A 116 33.63 11.79 -14.95
N VAL A 117 34.62 12.21 -15.73
CA VAL A 117 34.81 11.82 -17.13
C VAL A 117 35.28 10.37 -17.23
N GLN A 118 36.23 9.96 -16.39
CA GLN A 118 36.73 8.58 -16.32
C GLN A 118 35.59 7.58 -16.04
N LEU A 119 34.66 7.94 -15.15
CA LEU A 119 33.52 7.10 -14.79
C LEU A 119 32.35 7.22 -15.78
N GLY A 120 32.45 8.04 -16.82
CA GLY A 120 31.37 8.25 -17.79
C GLY A 120 30.15 9.01 -17.22
N VAL A 121 30.32 9.68 -16.09
CA VAL A 121 29.25 10.41 -15.39
C VAL A 121 28.96 11.74 -16.05
N MET A 122 30.01 12.44 -16.49
CA MET A 122 29.92 13.72 -17.18
C MET A 122 30.85 13.74 -18.40
N GLY A 123 30.42 14.40 -19.47
CA GLY A 123 31.21 14.63 -20.68
C GLY A 123 31.24 16.12 -21.05
N GLY A 124 32.02 16.47 -22.06
CA GLY A 124 32.07 17.83 -22.62
C GLY A 124 30.90 18.15 -23.56
N ASP A 125 30.97 19.29 -24.23
CA ASP A 125 29.93 19.80 -25.13
C ASP A 125 29.91 19.15 -26.53
N GLY A 126 30.62 18.03 -26.71
CA GLY A 126 30.82 17.37 -27.99
C GLY A 126 31.92 18.00 -28.85
N THR A 127 32.56 19.08 -28.37
CA THR A 127 33.76 19.68 -28.96
C THR A 127 34.98 19.43 -28.05
N THR A 128 35.90 20.38 -27.96
CA THR A 128 37.10 20.32 -27.12
C THR A 128 36.91 20.96 -25.74
N ASN A 129 35.67 21.21 -25.29
CA ASN A 129 35.39 21.96 -24.06
C ASN A 129 34.49 21.18 -23.09
N PHE A 130 34.76 21.33 -21.80
CA PHE A 130 33.92 20.81 -20.71
C PHE A 130 32.91 21.83 -20.18
N ARG A 131 33.26 23.12 -20.28
CA ARG A 131 32.56 24.29 -19.74
C ARG A 131 32.36 24.23 -18.23
N PRO A 132 33.45 24.22 -17.44
CA PRO A 132 33.37 23.99 -15.98
C PRO A 132 32.55 25.05 -15.22
N ASN A 133 32.51 26.28 -15.72
CA ASN A 133 31.85 27.41 -15.08
C ASN A 133 30.41 27.65 -15.56
N ASP A 134 29.96 26.93 -16.58
CA ASP A 134 28.58 27.02 -17.04
C ASP A 134 27.65 26.37 -16.01
N SER A 135 26.46 26.92 -15.84
CA SER A 135 25.41 26.32 -15.01
C SER A 135 24.94 24.99 -15.61
N LEU A 136 24.76 23.98 -14.76
CA LEU A 136 24.18 22.71 -15.14
C LEU A 136 22.67 22.85 -15.33
N SER A 137 22.14 22.42 -16.47
CA SER A 137 20.69 22.38 -16.70
C SER A 137 20.02 21.21 -15.98
N ARG A 138 18.72 21.32 -15.73
CA ARG A 138 17.91 20.22 -15.15
C ARG A 138 17.90 18.97 -16.03
N ALA A 139 17.94 19.13 -17.37
CA ALA A 139 18.06 18.00 -18.29
C ALA A 139 19.42 17.30 -18.18
N GLU A 140 20.53 18.04 -18.15
CA GLU A 140 21.85 17.44 -17.95
C GLU A 140 21.95 16.73 -16.60
N MET A 141 21.41 17.34 -15.53
CA MET A 141 21.36 16.71 -14.21
C MET A 141 20.64 15.35 -14.24
N SER A 142 19.57 15.21 -15.03
CA SER A 142 18.88 13.93 -15.18
C SER A 142 19.76 12.82 -15.77
N ILE A 143 20.58 13.16 -16.77
CA ILE A 143 21.55 12.23 -17.35
C ILE A 143 22.64 11.88 -16.35
N VAL A 144 23.20 12.90 -15.69
CA VAL A 144 24.29 12.75 -14.73
C VAL A 144 23.89 11.79 -13.61
N LEU A 145 22.71 11.97 -13.00
CA LEU A 145 22.23 11.07 -11.94
C LEU A 145 21.98 9.65 -12.41
N VAL A 146 21.33 9.48 -13.57
CA VAL A 146 21.06 8.16 -14.13
C VAL A 146 22.35 7.40 -14.43
N ASN A 147 23.35 8.07 -15.01
CA ASN A 147 24.62 7.46 -15.34
C ASN A 147 25.45 7.18 -14.09
N ALA A 148 25.57 8.15 -13.18
CA ALA A 148 26.36 8.02 -11.95
C ALA A 148 25.91 6.82 -11.10
N PHE A 149 24.61 6.69 -10.90
CA PHE A 149 24.04 5.70 -9.98
C PHE A 149 23.46 4.48 -10.69
N SER A 150 23.69 4.36 -12.01
CA SER A 150 23.19 3.25 -12.83
C SER A 150 21.71 2.95 -12.60
N LEU A 151 20.88 4.00 -12.56
CA LEU A 151 19.46 3.85 -12.23
C LEU A 151 18.80 2.86 -13.20
N PRO A 152 18.12 1.80 -12.70
CA PRO A 152 17.52 0.79 -13.56
C PRO A 152 16.51 1.39 -14.55
N SER A 153 16.50 0.89 -15.79
CA SER A 153 15.44 1.27 -16.75
C SER A 153 14.08 0.77 -16.29
N LYS A 154 13.04 1.56 -16.58
CA LYS A 154 11.63 1.21 -16.35
C LYS A 154 10.93 0.71 -17.62
N GLY A 155 11.69 0.47 -18.69
CA GLY A 155 11.21 -0.01 -19.97
C GLY A 155 11.14 1.10 -21.02
N ALA A 156 11.50 0.76 -22.26
CA ALA A 156 11.65 1.73 -23.35
C ALA A 156 10.35 2.46 -23.69
N ALA A 157 9.19 1.80 -23.59
CA ALA A 157 7.89 2.42 -23.87
C ALA A 157 7.51 3.47 -22.81
N VAL A 158 7.77 3.18 -21.52
CA VAL A 158 7.50 4.08 -20.40
C VAL A 158 8.42 5.30 -20.46
N GLU A 159 9.69 5.08 -20.79
CA GLU A 159 10.68 6.15 -20.89
C GLU A 159 10.54 6.99 -22.16
N ALA A 160 9.76 6.55 -23.15
CA ALA A 160 9.45 7.32 -24.35
C ALA A 160 8.17 8.20 -24.23
N ALA A 161 7.36 8.01 -23.19
CA ALA A 161 6.08 8.70 -23.02
C ALA A 161 6.23 9.93 -22.10
N ALA A 162 6.16 11.14 -22.65
CA ALA A 162 6.36 12.38 -21.88
C ALA A 162 5.38 12.50 -20.68
N VAL A 163 5.95 12.49 -19.47
CA VAL A 163 5.22 12.76 -18.22
C VAL A 163 4.99 14.26 -18.02
N PHE A 164 5.98 15.07 -18.41
CA PHE A 164 5.93 16.52 -18.30
C PHE A 164 5.65 17.17 -19.65
N LYS A 165 4.78 18.18 -19.66
CA LYS A 165 4.29 18.83 -20.90
C LYS A 165 5.40 19.36 -21.79
N ASP A 166 6.48 19.85 -21.19
CA ASP A 166 7.63 20.48 -21.81
C ASP A 166 8.78 19.51 -22.16
N THR A 167 8.53 18.20 -22.06
CA THR A 167 9.52 17.15 -22.37
C THR A 167 9.21 16.35 -23.63
N VAL A 168 8.08 16.64 -24.29
CA VAL A 168 7.72 16.01 -25.58
C VAL A 168 8.81 16.28 -26.62
N GLY A 169 9.41 15.21 -27.15
CA GLY A 169 10.49 15.29 -28.14
C GLY A 169 11.84 15.79 -27.59
N HIS A 170 11.99 15.94 -26.27
CA HIS A 170 13.23 16.40 -25.66
C HIS A 170 14.29 15.28 -25.63
N TRP A 171 15.55 15.59 -25.95
CA TRP A 171 16.64 14.60 -26.01
C TRP A 171 16.91 13.89 -24.67
N ALA A 172 16.61 14.55 -23.55
CA ALA A 172 16.74 13.98 -22.20
C ALA A 172 15.51 13.20 -21.72
N LEU A 173 14.44 13.09 -22.54
CA LEU A 173 13.14 12.56 -22.11
C LEU A 173 13.23 11.24 -21.33
N ALA A 174 13.97 10.26 -21.86
CA ALA A 174 14.12 8.96 -21.21
C ALA A 174 14.75 9.04 -19.81
N HIS A 175 15.75 9.91 -19.63
CA HIS A 175 16.43 10.10 -18.35
C HIS A 175 15.55 10.87 -17.35
N ILE A 176 14.81 11.88 -17.84
CA ILE A 176 13.84 12.63 -17.05
C ILE A 176 12.74 11.70 -16.53
N ASN A 177 12.17 10.87 -17.41
CA ASN A 177 11.18 9.88 -17.03
C ASN A 177 11.76 8.88 -16.03
N ARG A 178 12.99 8.41 -16.24
CA ARG A 178 13.64 7.51 -15.29
C ARG A 178 13.73 8.12 -13.89
N LEU A 179 14.13 9.38 -13.77
CA LEU A 179 14.08 10.07 -12.47
C LEU A 179 12.67 10.17 -11.91
N TYR A 180 11.67 10.46 -12.74
CA TYR A 180 10.27 10.51 -12.30
C TYR A 180 9.80 9.15 -11.75
N TYR A 181 9.95 8.08 -12.50
CA TYR A 181 9.48 6.74 -12.10
C TYR A 181 10.27 6.11 -10.94
N HIS A 182 11.47 6.63 -10.63
CA HIS A 182 12.22 6.26 -9.41
C HIS A 182 11.91 7.15 -8.20
N GLY A 183 10.92 8.05 -8.27
CA GLY A 183 10.59 8.93 -7.14
C GLY A 183 11.61 10.04 -6.92
N ILE A 184 12.45 10.36 -7.91
CA ILE A 184 13.53 11.34 -7.73
C ILE A 184 13.05 12.75 -8.12
N ALA A 185 12.28 12.89 -9.20
CA ALA A 185 11.80 14.19 -9.72
C ALA A 185 10.29 14.25 -9.93
N ASN A 186 9.63 15.38 -9.61
CA ASN A 186 8.19 15.60 -9.86
C ASN A 186 7.87 16.85 -10.70
N GLY A 187 8.91 17.56 -11.19
CA GLY A 187 8.72 18.85 -11.88
C GLY A 187 8.05 19.93 -10.99
N ARG A 188 7.53 20.98 -11.63
CA ARG A 188 6.72 22.05 -11.03
C ARG A 188 5.56 22.35 -11.99
N ASP A 189 4.32 22.43 -11.50
CA ASP A 189 3.11 22.72 -12.30
C ASP A 189 2.95 21.85 -13.57
N GLY A 190 3.30 20.57 -13.49
CA GLY A 190 3.22 19.62 -14.61
C GLY A 190 4.30 19.80 -15.69
N GLN A 191 5.34 20.57 -15.40
CA GLN A 191 6.50 20.81 -16.28
C GLN A 191 7.81 20.41 -15.58
N PHE A 192 8.80 19.95 -16.35
CA PHE A 192 10.11 19.59 -15.82
C PHE A 192 11.10 20.75 -15.81
N PHE A 193 10.93 21.72 -16.71
CA PHE A 193 11.85 22.82 -17.03
C PHE A 193 13.25 22.34 -17.46
N PRO A 194 13.38 21.53 -18.53
CA PRO A 194 14.63 20.86 -18.86
C PRO A 194 15.79 21.81 -19.20
N LYS A 195 15.48 23.03 -19.67
CA LYS A 195 16.49 24.03 -20.06
C LYS A 195 16.95 24.94 -18.91
N ASP A 196 16.21 24.98 -17.81
CA ASP A 196 16.55 25.85 -16.68
C ASP A 196 17.81 25.35 -15.98
N ALA A 197 18.63 26.29 -15.51
CA ALA A 197 19.74 25.99 -14.61
C ALA A 197 19.19 25.42 -13.29
N ILE A 198 19.78 24.32 -12.81
CA ILE A 198 19.38 23.74 -11.53
C ILE A 198 19.94 24.56 -10.36
N SER A 199 19.10 24.86 -9.37
CA SER A 199 19.55 25.51 -8.13
C SER A 199 20.25 24.52 -7.21
N ARG A 200 21.04 25.02 -6.25
CA ARG A 200 21.73 24.19 -5.25
C ARG A 200 20.75 23.39 -4.40
N ALA A 201 19.60 23.96 -4.03
CA ALA A 201 18.56 23.23 -3.31
C ALA A 201 17.94 22.11 -4.17
N GLU A 202 17.59 22.39 -5.43
CA GLU A 202 17.04 21.37 -6.33
C GLU A 202 18.05 20.24 -6.57
N PHE A 203 19.32 20.57 -6.79
CA PHE A 203 20.40 19.60 -6.96
C PHE A 203 20.52 18.70 -5.73
N ALA A 204 20.59 19.29 -4.53
CA ALA A 204 20.68 18.56 -3.28
C ALA A 204 19.50 17.60 -3.10
N THR A 205 18.28 18.08 -3.38
CA THR A 205 17.08 17.24 -3.30
C THR A 205 17.12 16.07 -4.28
N LEU A 206 17.45 16.29 -5.56
CA LEU A 206 17.51 15.20 -6.53
C LEU A 206 18.63 14.19 -6.18
N LEU A 207 19.79 14.66 -5.74
CA LEU A 207 20.90 13.80 -5.35
C LEU A 207 20.56 12.97 -4.11
N ALA A 208 20.01 13.59 -3.05
CA ALA A 208 19.60 12.90 -1.83
C ALA A 208 18.58 11.79 -2.12
N ARG A 209 17.58 12.07 -2.97
CA ARG A 209 16.58 11.09 -3.42
C ARG A 209 17.15 9.95 -4.26
N THR A 210 18.22 10.24 -4.99
CA THR A 210 18.90 9.23 -5.81
C THR A 210 19.62 8.23 -4.91
N ILE A 211 20.32 8.72 -3.89
CA ILE A 211 21.20 7.89 -3.04
C ILE A 211 20.52 7.36 -1.77
N ASN A 212 19.32 7.85 -1.43
CA ASN A 212 18.59 7.39 -0.26
C ASN A 212 17.06 7.41 -0.48
N ASP A 213 16.50 6.21 -0.43
CA ASP A 213 15.09 5.93 -0.72
C ASP A 213 14.12 6.64 0.23
N GLN A 214 14.54 7.00 1.46
CA GLN A 214 13.69 7.69 2.43
C GLN A 214 13.24 9.08 1.97
N PHE A 215 14.00 9.72 1.06
CA PHE A 215 13.66 11.03 0.51
C PHE A 215 12.83 10.94 -0.76
N ARG A 216 12.71 9.76 -1.37
CA ARG A 216 12.03 9.59 -2.66
C ARG A 216 10.58 10.01 -2.55
N LEU A 217 10.14 10.70 -3.58
CA LEU A 217 8.77 11.08 -3.81
C LEU A 217 7.91 9.82 -4.03
N PRO A 218 6.65 9.83 -3.57
CA PRO A 218 5.70 8.79 -3.91
C PRO A 218 5.35 8.87 -5.42
N LEU A 219 5.85 7.93 -6.25
CA LEU A 219 5.74 7.93 -7.73
C LEU A 219 5.57 6.49 -8.33
N PRO A 220 5.14 6.33 -9.61
CA PRO A 220 4.08 5.39 -10.06
C PRO A 220 4.42 3.92 -10.36
N ASP A 221 5.64 3.45 -10.16
CA ASP A 221 6.11 2.21 -10.78
C ASP A 221 5.79 0.91 -10.02
N LEU A 222 4.75 0.92 -9.19
CA LEU A 222 4.33 -0.23 -8.37
C LEU A 222 2.88 -0.67 -8.64
N ILE A 223 2.26 -0.22 -9.74
CA ILE A 223 0.85 -0.56 -10.04
C ILE A 223 0.69 -1.92 -10.75
N GLU A 224 1.77 -2.57 -11.21
CA GLU A 224 1.69 -3.96 -11.70
C GLU A 224 2.48 -4.98 -10.86
N GLN A 225 3.61 -4.59 -10.27
CA GLN A 225 4.37 -5.46 -9.37
C GLN A 225 3.92 -5.26 -7.92
N GLY A 226 3.27 -6.28 -7.35
CA GLY A 226 2.75 -6.28 -5.98
C GLY A 226 1.23 -6.19 -5.87
N LYS A 227 0.49 -6.21 -6.99
CA LYS A 227 -0.96 -6.34 -6.99
C LYS A 227 -1.34 -7.65 -6.31
N THR A 228 -2.10 -7.57 -5.22
CA THR A 228 -2.68 -8.78 -4.63
C THR A 228 -3.78 -9.30 -5.55
N ASN A 229 -4.21 -10.54 -5.35
CA ASN A 229 -5.41 -11.06 -6.00
C ASN A 229 -6.70 -10.52 -5.35
N ILE A 230 -6.69 -9.28 -4.84
CA ILE A 230 -7.81 -8.69 -4.11
C ILE A 230 -8.27 -7.41 -4.82
N GLN A 231 -9.57 -7.31 -5.02
CA GLN A 231 -10.24 -6.07 -5.41
C GLN A 231 -11.20 -5.62 -4.32
N GLY A 232 -11.39 -4.30 -4.19
CA GLY A 232 -12.38 -3.70 -3.32
C GLY A 232 -13.42 -2.94 -4.13
N THR A 233 -14.71 -3.20 -3.87
CA THR A 233 -15.82 -2.41 -4.43
C THR A 233 -16.33 -1.45 -3.38
N VAL A 234 -16.44 -0.17 -3.69
CA VAL A 234 -16.91 0.85 -2.74
C VAL A 234 -18.39 0.66 -2.41
N THR A 235 -18.72 0.58 -1.10
CA THR A 235 -20.09 0.28 -0.63
C THR A 235 -20.91 1.52 -0.26
N ILE A 236 -20.25 2.66 -0.01
CA ILE A 236 -20.88 3.94 0.36
C ILE A 236 -20.89 4.95 -0.79
N SER A 237 -21.69 6.01 -0.68
CA SER A 237 -21.80 7.05 -1.72
C SER A 237 -20.45 7.66 -2.11
N THR A 238 -19.70 8.13 -1.11
CA THR A 238 -18.40 8.76 -1.29
C THR A 238 -17.40 8.23 -0.26
N LEU A 239 -16.30 7.65 -0.73
CA LEU A 239 -15.21 7.15 0.08
C LEU A 239 -13.96 8.03 -0.08
N ASN A 240 -13.48 8.60 1.02
CA ASN A 240 -12.28 9.43 1.03
C ASN A 240 -11.02 8.61 0.73
N VAL A 241 -10.19 9.12 -0.18
CA VAL A 241 -8.87 8.58 -0.50
C VAL A 241 -7.80 9.46 0.13
N ARG A 242 -6.90 8.86 0.90
CA ARG A 242 -5.92 9.58 1.73
C ARG A 242 -4.49 9.21 1.40
N GLN A 243 -3.57 10.15 1.63
CA GLN A 243 -2.14 9.95 1.37
C GLN A 243 -1.49 8.94 2.32
N THR A 244 -1.96 8.86 3.57
CA THR A 244 -1.47 7.95 4.61
C THR A 244 -2.62 7.14 5.21
N PRO A 245 -2.37 5.97 5.84
CA PRO A 245 -3.38 5.14 6.49
C PRO A 245 -3.83 5.75 7.83
N SER A 246 -4.41 6.95 7.77
CA SER A 246 -4.91 7.69 8.94
C SER A 246 -6.15 8.50 8.58
N THR A 247 -7.12 8.58 9.50
CA THR A 247 -8.33 9.40 9.33
C THR A 247 -8.03 10.90 9.29
N THR A 248 -6.86 11.31 9.79
CA THR A 248 -6.33 12.68 9.73
C THR A 248 -5.34 12.90 8.58
N GLY A 249 -5.03 11.87 7.78
CA GLY A 249 -4.14 11.99 6.64
C GLY A 249 -4.72 12.87 5.53
N THR A 250 -3.85 13.56 4.78
CA THR A 250 -4.22 14.46 3.67
C THR A 250 -5.17 13.77 2.70
N LEU A 251 -6.30 14.43 2.39
CA LEU A 251 -7.25 13.96 1.38
C LEU A 251 -6.64 14.19 -0.02
N VAL A 252 -6.52 13.12 -0.81
CA VAL A 252 -5.99 13.18 -2.18
C VAL A 252 -7.08 12.93 -3.23
N GLY A 253 -8.28 12.55 -2.80
CA GLY A 253 -9.42 12.36 -3.68
C GLY A 253 -10.58 11.63 -3.03
N THR A 254 -11.52 11.17 -3.86
CA THR A 254 -12.66 10.36 -3.43
C THR A 254 -12.98 9.27 -4.44
N LEU A 255 -13.54 8.17 -3.97
CA LEU A 255 -14.15 7.13 -4.78
C LEU A 255 -15.66 7.14 -4.60
N GLN A 256 -16.39 6.79 -5.64
CA GLN A 256 -17.85 6.72 -5.67
C GLN A 256 -18.32 5.27 -5.46
N LYS A 257 -19.55 5.10 -4.96
CA LYS A 257 -20.20 3.79 -4.82
C LYS A 257 -20.09 2.96 -6.09
N GLY A 258 -19.76 1.68 -5.94
CA GLY A 258 -19.61 0.73 -7.06
C GLY A 258 -18.29 0.84 -7.82
N GLN A 259 -17.46 1.86 -7.58
CA GLN A 259 -16.10 1.87 -8.13
C GLN A 259 -15.30 0.70 -7.57
N VAL A 260 -14.55 0.06 -8.46
CA VAL A 260 -13.67 -1.07 -8.14
C VAL A 260 -12.24 -0.58 -8.12
N VAL A 261 -11.51 -0.93 -7.07
CA VAL A 261 -10.08 -0.63 -6.91
C VAL A 261 -9.29 -1.92 -6.68
N ASP A 262 -8.09 -1.98 -7.24
CA ASP A 262 -7.13 -3.02 -6.90
C ASP A 262 -6.51 -2.72 -5.54
N VAL A 263 -6.40 -3.76 -4.71
CA VAL A 263 -5.82 -3.67 -3.37
C VAL A 263 -4.42 -4.27 -3.39
N TYR A 264 -3.46 -3.54 -2.84
CA TYR A 264 -2.04 -3.90 -2.83
C TYR A 264 -1.57 -4.40 -1.47
N ASP A 265 -2.22 -3.92 -0.41
CA ASP A 265 -1.95 -4.35 0.95
C ASP A 265 -3.13 -4.00 1.86
N ILE A 266 -3.26 -4.70 2.97
CA ILE A 266 -4.22 -4.40 4.02
C ILE A 266 -3.49 -4.37 5.36
N SER A 267 -3.53 -3.22 6.02
CA SER A 267 -2.99 -3.04 7.37
C SER A 267 -4.06 -2.49 8.29
N GLY A 268 -4.52 -3.32 9.23
CA GLY A 268 -5.66 -3.01 10.08
C GLY A 268 -6.92 -2.69 9.26
N TYR A 269 -7.44 -1.47 9.40
CA TYR A 269 -8.57 -0.96 8.63
C TYR A 269 -8.19 -0.25 7.32
N TRP A 270 -6.92 -0.21 6.95
CA TRP A 270 -6.48 0.54 5.77
C TRP A 270 -6.15 -0.38 4.63
N ALA A 271 -6.84 -0.18 3.51
CA ALA A 271 -6.50 -0.80 2.24
C ALA A 271 -5.61 0.16 1.45
N LYS A 272 -4.42 -0.31 1.06
CA LYS A 272 -3.52 0.39 0.14
C LYS A 272 -3.99 0.14 -1.29
N ILE A 273 -4.28 1.21 -2.01
CA ILE A 273 -4.83 1.19 -3.38
C ILE A 273 -3.98 2.04 -4.31
N ALA A 274 -4.12 1.83 -5.62
CA ALA A 274 -3.63 2.77 -6.62
C ALA A 274 -4.69 3.84 -6.90
N TYR A 275 -4.32 5.11 -6.83
CA TYR A 275 -5.20 6.24 -7.13
C TYR A 275 -4.39 7.36 -7.80
N ASN A 276 -4.83 7.80 -8.99
CA ASN A 276 -4.17 8.84 -9.80
C ASN A 276 -2.65 8.64 -9.98
N GLY A 277 -2.21 7.40 -10.22
CA GLY A 277 -0.79 7.08 -10.44
C GLY A 277 0.07 7.05 -9.17
N GLN A 278 -0.53 7.10 -7.97
CA GLN A 278 0.17 7.00 -6.69
C GLN A 278 -0.50 5.96 -5.79
N PHE A 279 0.22 5.47 -4.78
CA PHE A 279 -0.43 4.73 -3.70
C PHE A 279 -1.19 5.70 -2.79
N ALA A 280 -2.38 5.28 -2.42
CA ALA A 280 -3.21 5.95 -1.45
C ALA A 280 -3.92 4.92 -0.57
N TYR A 281 -4.64 5.42 0.42
CA TYR A 281 -5.27 4.60 1.44
C TYR A 281 -6.75 4.94 1.54
N VAL A 282 -7.56 3.89 1.61
CA VAL A 282 -8.99 3.99 1.90
C VAL A 282 -9.32 3.11 3.10
N HIS A 283 -10.37 3.47 3.83
CA HIS A 283 -10.80 2.69 4.98
C HIS A 283 -11.58 1.45 4.50
N LYS A 284 -11.06 0.25 4.79
CA LYS A 284 -11.54 -1.02 4.23
C LYS A 284 -12.97 -1.37 4.64
N THR A 285 -13.47 -0.84 5.76
CA THR A 285 -14.88 -1.02 6.19
C THR A 285 -15.88 -0.59 5.11
N TYR A 286 -15.48 0.28 4.18
CA TYR A 286 -16.32 0.76 3.09
C TYR A 286 -15.99 0.08 1.75
N LEU A 287 -15.26 -1.03 1.79
CA LEU A 287 -14.96 -1.88 0.65
C LEU A 287 -15.57 -3.26 0.84
N LYS A 288 -16.30 -3.75 -0.17
CA LYS A 288 -16.53 -5.18 -0.35
C LYS A 288 -15.28 -5.77 -0.98
N LEU A 289 -14.46 -6.43 -0.17
CA LEU A 289 -13.22 -7.06 -0.62
C LEU A 289 -13.51 -8.42 -1.26
N ARG A 290 -12.90 -8.70 -2.40
CA ARG A 290 -13.09 -9.92 -3.19
C ARG A 290 -11.76 -10.47 -3.65
N ASN A 291 -11.59 -11.78 -3.50
CA ASN A 291 -10.49 -12.50 -4.15
C ASN A 291 -10.83 -12.72 -5.64
N ILE A 292 -9.97 -12.27 -6.54
CA ILE A 292 -10.14 -12.46 -7.99
C ILE A 292 -9.73 -13.87 -8.46
N ALA A 293 -8.99 -14.59 -7.61
CA ALA A 293 -8.56 -15.97 -7.86
C ALA A 293 -8.51 -16.76 -6.55
N GLY A 294 -8.72 -18.07 -6.63
CA GLY A 294 -8.74 -18.97 -5.47
C GLY A 294 -10.04 -18.91 -4.66
N SER A 295 -10.00 -19.40 -3.42
CA SER A 295 -11.17 -19.42 -2.52
C SER A 295 -11.67 -17.99 -2.24
N PRO A 296 -12.99 -17.72 -2.40
CA PRO A 296 -13.57 -16.39 -2.14
C PRO A 296 -13.34 -15.86 -0.73
N VAL A 297 -13.22 -16.75 0.26
CA VAL A 297 -13.05 -16.40 1.68
C VAL A 297 -11.58 -16.42 2.14
N LYS A 298 -10.63 -16.80 1.29
CA LYS A 298 -9.22 -16.91 1.69
C LYS A 298 -8.68 -15.56 2.18
N GLY A 299 -8.10 -15.56 3.38
CA GLY A 299 -7.54 -14.38 4.03
C GLY A 299 -8.58 -13.36 4.53
N ARG A 300 -9.88 -13.64 4.38
CA ARG A 300 -10.94 -12.78 4.93
C ARG A 300 -11.03 -12.98 6.44
N ILE A 301 -11.18 -11.88 7.18
CA ILE A 301 -11.37 -11.93 8.63
C ILE A 301 -12.86 -11.95 8.94
N ILE A 302 -13.37 -13.08 9.43
CA ILE A 302 -14.79 -13.30 9.70
C ILE A 302 -14.97 -13.58 11.19
N VAL A 303 -15.79 -12.77 11.85
CA VAL A 303 -16.20 -13.06 13.22
C VAL A 303 -17.44 -13.94 13.20
N VAL A 304 -17.36 -15.07 13.90
CA VAL A 304 -18.49 -15.97 14.13
C VAL A 304 -18.91 -15.85 15.59
N ASP A 305 -20.12 -15.36 15.80
CA ASP A 305 -20.66 -15.10 17.12
C ASP A 305 -21.64 -16.19 17.53
N ALA A 306 -21.28 -16.99 18.53
CA ALA A 306 -22.19 -17.97 19.11
C ALA A 306 -23.05 -17.26 20.18
N GLY A 307 -24.34 -17.10 19.93
CA GLY A 307 -25.28 -16.43 20.84
C GLY A 307 -25.23 -16.95 22.29
N HIS A 308 -25.55 -16.10 23.26
CA HIS A 308 -25.63 -16.46 24.69
C HIS A 308 -24.32 -17.02 25.26
N GLY A 309 -24.39 -17.92 26.26
CA GLY A 309 -23.26 -18.63 26.86
C GLY A 309 -23.12 -18.40 28.37
N GLY A 310 -22.46 -19.32 29.06
CA GLY A 310 -22.26 -19.30 30.50
C GLY A 310 -23.58 -19.18 31.26
N LYS A 311 -23.74 -18.08 32.00
CA LYS A 311 -24.93 -17.77 32.81
C LYS A 311 -26.19 -17.51 32.01
N ASP A 312 -26.05 -17.21 30.71
CA ASP A 312 -27.18 -16.98 29.81
C ASP A 312 -27.39 -18.25 28.96
N PRO A 313 -28.44 -19.04 29.23
CA PRO A 313 -28.72 -20.25 28.46
C PRO A 313 -29.35 -19.97 27.08
N GLY A 314 -29.80 -18.73 26.83
CA GLY A 314 -30.73 -18.44 25.74
C GLY A 314 -32.07 -19.15 25.94
N ALA A 315 -32.79 -19.38 24.84
CA ALA A 315 -34.06 -20.09 24.88
C ALA A 315 -33.89 -21.57 25.27
N ILE A 316 -34.83 -22.09 26.07
CA ILE A 316 -34.85 -23.50 26.52
C ILE A 316 -36.20 -24.11 26.14
N SER A 317 -36.17 -25.28 25.49
CA SER A 317 -37.37 -26.05 25.22
C SER A 317 -37.04 -27.52 24.99
N GLY A 318 -37.89 -28.43 25.47
CA GLY A 318 -37.72 -29.88 25.27
C GLY A 318 -36.38 -30.44 25.75
N GLY A 319 -35.80 -29.85 26.82
CA GLY A 319 -34.49 -30.25 27.36
C GLY A 319 -33.28 -29.68 26.61
N ALA A 320 -33.48 -29.05 25.46
CA ALA A 320 -32.44 -28.38 24.71
C ALA A 320 -32.29 -26.91 25.14
N ASN A 321 -31.07 -26.39 25.08
CA ASN A 321 -30.79 -24.97 25.28
C ASN A 321 -30.07 -24.39 24.06
N GLU A 322 -30.41 -23.15 23.74
CA GLU A 322 -29.89 -22.41 22.59
C GLU A 322 -28.36 -22.31 22.62
N LYS A 323 -27.78 -21.93 23.76
CA LYS A 323 -26.33 -21.70 23.87
C LYS A 323 -25.47 -22.90 23.44
N THR A 324 -25.94 -24.13 23.64
CA THR A 324 -25.24 -25.36 23.25
C THR A 324 -25.36 -25.59 21.75
N ILE A 325 -26.58 -25.46 21.20
CA ILE A 325 -26.85 -25.63 19.77
C ILE A 325 -26.01 -24.64 18.95
N VAL A 326 -26.07 -23.36 19.30
CA VAL A 326 -25.41 -22.30 18.52
C VAL A 326 -23.88 -22.36 18.64
N LEU A 327 -23.35 -22.83 19.78
CA LEU A 327 -21.91 -23.06 19.92
C LEU A 327 -21.42 -24.17 18.99
N GLU A 328 -22.19 -25.26 18.87
CA GLU A 328 -21.83 -26.38 18.00
C GLU A 328 -21.86 -25.96 16.53
N VAL A 329 -22.94 -25.32 16.07
CA VAL A 329 -23.05 -24.81 14.70
C VAL A 329 -21.95 -23.79 14.40
N ALA A 330 -21.63 -22.90 15.34
CA ALA A 330 -20.58 -21.90 15.18
C ALA A 330 -19.18 -22.54 15.04
N LYS A 331 -18.89 -23.61 15.78
CA LYS A 331 -17.64 -24.38 15.64
C LYS A 331 -17.53 -25.09 14.30
N LEU A 332 -18.62 -25.69 13.83
CA LEU A 332 -18.68 -26.32 12.51
C LEU A 332 -18.51 -25.29 11.39
N LEU A 333 -19.11 -24.10 11.53
CA LEU A 333 -18.92 -23.00 10.58
C LEU A 333 -17.46 -22.50 10.58
N LYS A 334 -16.85 -22.35 11.76
CA LYS A 334 -15.43 -21.99 11.90
C LYS A 334 -14.55 -22.96 11.12
N ASP A 335 -14.69 -24.27 11.36
CA ASP A 335 -13.89 -25.30 10.68
C ASP A 335 -14.02 -25.23 9.14
N LYS A 336 -15.24 -25.05 8.62
CA LYS A 336 -15.48 -24.90 7.18
C LYS A 336 -14.80 -23.67 6.59
N LEU A 337 -14.93 -22.53 7.26
CA LEU A 337 -14.33 -21.26 6.83
C LEU A 337 -12.79 -21.30 6.89
N GLU A 338 -12.22 -21.84 7.96
CA GLU A 338 -10.77 -21.98 8.13
C GLU A 338 -10.17 -22.95 7.10
N LYS A 339 -10.84 -24.08 6.82
CA LYS A 339 -10.47 -25.00 5.73
C LYS A 339 -10.48 -24.33 4.35
N ALA A 340 -11.40 -23.37 4.15
CA ALA A 340 -11.44 -22.55 2.95
C ALA A 340 -10.43 -21.38 2.96
N GLY A 341 -9.63 -21.25 4.01
CA GLY A 341 -8.53 -20.30 4.16
C GLY A 341 -8.92 -18.96 4.78
N ALA A 342 -10.11 -18.82 5.35
CA ALA A 342 -10.49 -17.62 6.10
C ALA A 342 -9.81 -17.57 7.47
N THR A 343 -9.64 -16.37 8.01
CA THR A 343 -9.26 -16.16 9.42
C THR A 343 -10.54 -16.00 10.21
N VAL A 344 -10.88 -17.00 11.03
CA VAL A 344 -12.12 -16.99 11.82
C VAL A 344 -11.83 -16.63 13.25
N ILE A 345 -12.63 -15.72 13.79
CA ILE A 345 -12.54 -15.29 15.19
C ILE A 345 -13.88 -15.54 15.85
N MET A 346 -13.91 -16.44 16.83
CA MET A 346 -15.14 -16.71 17.58
C MET A 346 -15.29 -15.75 18.75
N THR A 347 -16.50 -15.27 19.01
CA THR A 347 -16.77 -14.47 20.23
C THR A 347 -16.68 -15.30 21.51
N ARG A 348 -16.90 -16.61 21.40
CA ARG A 348 -16.63 -17.62 22.44
C ARG A 348 -16.40 -19.00 21.80
N GLU A 349 -15.44 -19.76 22.33
CA GLU A 349 -15.18 -21.15 21.91
C GLU A 349 -15.67 -22.19 22.93
N THR A 350 -16.05 -21.73 24.12
CA THR A 350 -16.52 -22.54 25.25
C THR A 350 -17.81 -21.94 25.82
N ASP A 351 -18.35 -22.55 26.88
CA ASP A 351 -19.55 -22.09 27.56
C ASP A 351 -19.24 -20.92 28.52
N VAL A 352 -18.85 -19.78 27.95
CA VAL A 352 -18.60 -18.52 28.65
C VAL A 352 -19.58 -17.44 28.18
N TYR A 353 -19.79 -16.41 28.99
CA TYR A 353 -20.72 -15.32 28.71
C TYR A 353 -19.97 -14.06 28.22
N PRO A 354 -19.91 -13.79 26.89
CA PRO A 354 -19.52 -12.48 26.39
C PRO A 354 -20.71 -11.53 26.36
N THR A 355 -20.50 -10.29 26.80
CA THR A 355 -21.54 -9.24 26.71
C THR A 355 -21.80 -8.85 25.26
N LEU A 356 -22.90 -8.13 25.00
CA LEU A 356 -23.21 -7.66 23.66
C LEU A 356 -22.14 -6.68 23.13
N GLN A 357 -21.53 -5.88 24.00
CA GLN A 357 -20.44 -4.98 23.61
C GLN A 357 -19.14 -5.73 23.35
N ASP A 358 -18.80 -6.75 24.16
CA ASP A 358 -17.60 -7.57 23.91
C ASP A 358 -17.63 -8.20 22.52
N ARG A 359 -18.81 -8.68 22.08
CA ARG A 359 -19.00 -9.27 20.73
C ARG A 359 -18.69 -8.26 19.63
N VAL A 360 -19.14 -7.02 19.78
CA VAL A 360 -18.88 -5.92 18.83
C VAL A 360 -17.40 -5.52 18.87
N ASP A 361 -16.81 -5.42 20.05
CA ASP A 361 -15.41 -5.06 20.24
C ASP A 361 -14.47 -6.12 19.67
N ILE A 362 -14.83 -7.41 19.72
CA ILE A 362 -14.08 -8.47 19.07
C ILE A 362 -14.01 -8.23 17.55
N ALA A 363 -15.12 -7.88 16.90
CA ALA A 363 -15.11 -7.54 15.47
C ALA A 363 -14.27 -6.30 15.17
N LYS A 364 -14.39 -5.28 16.02
CA LYS A 364 -13.67 -4.01 15.86
C LYS A 364 -12.16 -4.18 16.04
N ASN A 365 -11.75 -4.80 17.14
CA ASN A 365 -10.35 -4.89 17.55
C ASN A 365 -9.55 -5.86 16.68
N ASN A 366 -10.24 -6.77 15.97
CA ASN A 366 -9.60 -7.70 15.05
C ASN A 366 -9.77 -7.31 13.57
N TYR A 367 -10.21 -6.09 13.29
CA TYR A 367 -10.33 -5.57 11.92
C TYR A 367 -11.19 -6.47 11.02
N ALA A 368 -12.27 -7.02 11.57
CA ALA A 368 -13.14 -7.94 10.84
C ALA A 368 -13.70 -7.30 9.56
N GLU A 369 -14.02 -8.15 8.59
CA GLU A 369 -14.72 -7.77 7.36
C GLU A 369 -16.21 -8.16 7.44
N MET A 370 -16.53 -9.13 8.28
CA MET A 370 -17.88 -9.67 8.44
C MET A 370 -18.11 -10.14 9.88
N PHE A 371 -19.35 -10.01 10.35
CA PHE A 371 -19.83 -10.53 11.64
C PHE A 371 -21.08 -11.37 11.44
N VAL A 372 -21.04 -12.64 11.84
CA VAL A 372 -22.16 -13.59 11.70
C VAL A 372 -22.54 -14.11 13.07
N SER A 373 -23.66 -13.65 13.62
CA SER A 373 -24.22 -14.14 14.87
C SER A 373 -25.19 -15.28 14.64
N ILE A 374 -25.11 -16.34 15.44
CA ILE A 374 -25.91 -17.56 15.31
C ILE A 374 -26.76 -17.73 16.56
N HIS A 375 -28.07 -17.85 16.35
CA HIS A 375 -29.11 -17.91 17.35
C HIS A 375 -30.18 -18.96 17.00
N THR A 376 -31.05 -19.25 17.97
CA THR A 376 -32.30 -19.98 17.71
C THR A 376 -33.48 -19.21 18.28
N ASN A 377 -34.55 -19.12 17.51
CA ASN A 377 -35.71 -18.34 17.91
C ASN A 377 -36.57 -19.10 18.91
N SER A 378 -37.49 -18.41 19.58
CA SER A 378 -38.49 -19.00 20.46
C SER A 378 -39.76 -18.17 20.44
N ALA A 379 -40.91 -18.84 20.53
CA ALA A 379 -42.21 -18.20 20.59
C ALA A 379 -43.12 -18.88 21.61
N THR A 380 -44.07 -18.11 22.16
CA THR A 380 -45.14 -18.64 23.02
C THR A 380 -46.05 -19.60 22.25
N ASN A 381 -46.37 -19.26 21.00
CA ASN A 381 -47.07 -20.17 20.09
C ASN A 381 -46.07 -21.16 19.47
N THR A 382 -46.06 -22.39 19.97
CA THR A 382 -45.14 -23.46 19.56
C THR A 382 -45.34 -23.96 18.12
N SER A 383 -46.39 -23.49 17.41
CA SER A 383 -46.54 -23.74 15.97
C SER A 383 -45.63 -22.84 15.10
N ALA A 384 -45.10 -21.74 15.64
CA ALA A 384 -44.16 -20.89 14.92
C ALA A 384 -42.87 -21.64 14.62
N LYS A 385 -42.50 -21.73 13.33
CA LYS A 385 -41.33 -22.46 12.84
C LYS A 385 -40.71 -21.77 11.63
N GLY A 386 -39.49 -22.15 11.29
CA GLY A 386 -38.73 -21.66 10.15
C GLY A 386 -37.52 -20.81 10.52
N ALA A 387 -36.65 -20.61 9.54
CA ALA A 387 -35.44 -19.81 9.68
C ALA A 387 -35.68 -18.35 9.26
N GLU A 388 -34.98 -17.43 9.90
CA GLU A 388 -34.97 -16.00 9.56
C GLU A 388 -33.57 -15.40 9.79
N VAL A 389 -33.18 -14.46 8.94
CA VAL A 389 -31.90 -13.75 9.09
C VAL A 389 -32.14 -12.25 9.24
N TYR A 390 -31.52 -11.68 10.25
CA TYR A 390 -31.61 -10.27 10.59
C TYR A 390 -30.39 -9.50 10.09
N TYR A 391 -30.63 -8.26 9.66
CA TYR A 391 -29.63 -7.24 9.41
C TYR A 391 -30.07 -5.91 10.07
N ASP A 392 -29.17 -4.95 10.20
CA ASP A 392 -29.50 -3.58 10.64
C ASP A 392 -29.28 -2.58 9.49
N SER A 393 -30.19 -1.62 9.34
CA SER A 393 -30.02 -0.46 8.46
C SER A 393 -30.16 0.88 9.18
N SER A 394 -30.10 0.90 10.51
CA SER A 394 -30.31 2.12 11.30
C SER A 394 -29.01 2.92 11.44
N THR A 395 -27.93 2.27 11.86
CA THR A 395 -26.62 2.94 12.08
C THR A 395 -25.46 2.20 11.45
N ASN A 396 -25.62 0.93 11.05
CA ASN A 396 -24.55 0.21 10.39
C ASN A 396 -24.30 0.76 8.97
N PRO A 397 -23.08 1.25 8.65
CA PRO A 397 -22.78 1.85 7.34
C PRO A 397 -22.80 0.84 6.17
N ASN A 398 -22.81 -0.46 6.46
CA ASN A 398 -22.82 -1.55 5.48
C ASN A 398 -24.19 -2.23 5.36
N ALA A 399 -25.28 -1.54 5.73
CA ALA A 399 -26.65 -2.08 5.73
C ALA A 399 -27.06 -2.81 4.43
N GLU A 400 -26.70 -2.27 3.26
CA GLU A 400 -27.02 -2.89 1.98
C GLU A 400 -26.28 -4.21 1.76
N GLU A 401 -25.00 -4.26 2.13
CA GLU A 401 -24.19 -5.47 2.06
C GLU A 401 -24.65 -6.50 3.10
N SER A 402 -25.02 -6.07 4.31
CA SER A 402 -25.61 -6.92 5.35
C SER A 402 -26.92 -7.55 4.87
N LYS A 403 -27.77 -6.78 4.17
CA LYS A 403 -29.01 -7.31 3.57
C LYS A 403 -28.71 -8.37 2.51
N LYS A 404 -27.74 -8.15 1.61
CA LYS A 404 -27.35 -9.14 0.60
C LYS A 404 -26.82 -10.41 1.23
N LEU A 405 -25.94 -10.29 2.23
CA LEU A 405 -25.43 -11.44 2.99
C LEU A 405 -26.56 -12.22 3.65
N ALA A 406 -27.50 -11.51 4.30
CA ALA A 406 -28.65 -12.13 4.95
C ALA A 406 -29.52 -12.90 3.95
N GLN A 407 -29.74 -12.35 2.75
CA GLN A 407 -30.50 -13.02 1.68
C GLN A 407 -29.82 -14.32 1.24
N TYR A 408 -28.50 -14.27 0.98
CA TYR A 408 -27.77 -15.47 0.59
C TYR A 408 -27.77 -16.54 1.68
N ILE A 409 -27.58 -16.18 2.95
CA ILE A 409 -27.64 -17.14 4.05
C ILE A 409 -29.05 -17.72 4.21
N GLN A 410 -30.09 -16.88 4.16
CA GLN A 410 -31.49 -17.32 4.27
C GLN A 410 -31.84 -18.34 3.17
N GLU A 411 -31.51 -18.03 1.91
CA GLU A 411 -31.74 -18.92 0.76
C GLU A 411 -31.08 -20.28 0.95
N GLU A 412 -29.81 -20.31 1.38
CA GLU A 412 -29.09 -21.57 1.57
C GLU A 412 -29.63 -22.38 2.77
N ILE A 413 -30.03 -21.73 3.87
CA ILE A 413 -30.61 -22.44 5.02
C ILE A 413 -31.95 -23.07 4.63
N VAL A 414 -32.82 -22.32 3.96
CA VAL A 414 -34.12 -22.82 3.48
C VAL A 414 -33.90 -24.01 2.55
N ARG A 415 -32.98 -23.87 1.58
CA ARG A 415 -32.70 -24.91 0.58
C ARG A 415 -32.08 -26.18 1.20
N MET A 416 -31.08 -26.03 2.06
CA MET A 416 -30.28 -27.17 2.55
C MET A 416 -30.89 -27.84 3.78
N ALA A 417 -31.41 -27.05 4.73
CA ALA A 417 -32.03 -27.58 5.96
C ALA A 417 -33.55 -27.79 5.83
N ASN A 418 -34.13 -27.53 4.66
CA ASN A 418 -35.56 -27.64 4.38
C ASN A 418 -36.41 -26.90 5.45
N MET A 419 -36.04 -25.66 5.73
CA MET A 419 -36.72 -24.82 6.74
C MET A 419 -37.86 -24.04 6.10
N VAL A 420 -38.90 -23.74 6.88
CA VAL A 420 -39.89 -22.74 6.47
C VAL A 420 -39.18 -21.39 6.30
N ASP A 421 -39.36 -20.76 5.14
CA ASP A 421 -38.76 -19.47 4.84
C ASP A 421 -39.54 -18.33 5.50
N ARG A 422 -38.93 -17.67 6.48
CA ARG A 422 -39.50 -16.48 7.15
C ARG A 422 -38.82 -15.18 6.68
N GLY A 423 -37.93 -15.29 5.70
CA GLY A 423 -37.27 -14.19 5.02
C GLY A 423 -36.22 -13.46 5.85
N VAL A 424 -35.73 -12.38 5.25
CA VAL A 424 -34.76 -11.46 5.83
C VAL A 424 -35.47 -10.30 6.50
N LYS A 425 -35.01 -9.89 7.68
CA LYS A 425 -35.65 -8.85 8.49
C LYS A 425 -34.67 -7.74 8.88
N ASN A 426 -35.15 -6.51 8.87
CA ASN A 426 -34.40 -5.37 9.39
C ASN A 426 -34.74 -5.18 10.87
N SER A 427 -33.74 -5.22 11.75
CA SER A 427 -33.93 -5.02 13.19
C SER A 427 -32.70 -4.40 13.83
N GLY A 428 -32.92 -3.44 14.72
CA GLY A 428 -31.89 -2.74 15.49
C GLY A 428 -31.28 -3.57 16.63
N LEU A 429 -31.01 -4.85 16.38
CA LEU A 429 -30.37 -5.75 17.34
C LEU A 429 -28.98 -5.22 17.69
N TYR A 430 -28.63 -5.23 18.98
CA TYR A 430 -27.45 -4.49 19.49
C TYR A 430 -26.15 -4.84 18.75
N VAL A 431 -25.89 -6.13 18.54
CA VAL A 431 -24.67 -6.63 17.88
C VAL A 431 -24.61 -6.31 16.38
N LEU A 432 -25.75 -5.97 15.77
CA LEU A 432 -25.82 -5.56 14.36
C LEU A 432 -25.71 -4.04 14.22
N ARG A 433 -26.51 -3.32 15.03
CA ARG A 433 -26.59 -1.85 15.05
C ARG A 433 -25.27 -1.19 15.43
N ASN A 434 -24.59 -1.72 16.45
CA ASN A 434 -23.33 -1.15 16.94
C ASN A 434 -22.10 -1.68 16.19
N ASN A 435 -22.30 -2.54 15.18
CA ASN A 435 -21.20 -3.00 14.33
C ASN A 435 -20.97 -2.05 13.17
N SER A 436 -19.74 -2.00 12.68
CA SER A 436 -19.37 -1.19 11.52
C SER A 436 -19.15 -2.03 10.26
N VAL A 437 -19.02 -3.35 10.40
CA VAL A 437 -18.79 -4.28 9.27
C VAL A 437 -20.10 -4.87 8.77
N THR A 438 -20.07 -5.55 7.62
CA THR A 438 -21.20 -6.35 7.13
C THR A 438 -21.61 -7.37 8.20
N SER A 439 -22.81 -7.24 8.76
CA SER A 439 -23.23 -8.00 9.94
C SER A 439 -24.63 -8.57 9.83
N VAL A 440 -24.80 -9.82 10.27
CA VAL A 440 -26.08 -10.53 10.28
C VAL A 440 -26.26 -11.33 11.57
N LEU A 441 -27.52 -11.57 11.94
CA LEU A 441 -27.90 -12.51 12.99
C LEU A 441 -28.84 -13.56 12.41
N VAL A 442 -28.45 -14.82 12.51
CA VAL A 442 -29.12 -15.96 11.91
C VAL A 442 -29.92 -16.68 12.98
N GLU A 443 -31.24 -16.69 12.85
CA GLU A 443 -32.12 -17.55 13.63
C GLU A 443 -32.34 -18.85 12.84
N LEU A 444 -31.70 -19.93 13.29
CA LEU A 444 -31.68 -21.21 12.56
C LEU A 444 -33.06 -21.89 12.46
N GLY A 445 -33.96 -21.58 13.40
CA GLY A 445 -35.26 -22.20 13.59
C GLY A 445 -35.82 -21.86 14.98
N PHE A 446 -37.04 -22.28 15.28
CA PHE A 446 -37.67 -22.04 16.58
C PHE A 446 -37.43 -23.22 17.53
N ILE A 447 -36.60 -23.07 18.57
CA ILE A 447 -36.37 -24.14 19.57
C ILE A 447 -37.66 -24.55 20.28
N SER A 448 -38.63 -23.63 20.39
CA SER A 448 -39.97 -23.89 20.93
C SER A 448 -40.83 -24.84 20.07
N ASN A 449 -40.58 -24.93 18.76
CA ASN A 449 -41.30 -25.82 17.85
C ASN A 449 -40.64 -27.20 17.79
N ALA A 450 -41.46 -28.26 17.85
CA ALA A 450 -40.94 -29.63 17.94
C ALA A 450 -40.20 -30.10 16.67
N GLU A 451 -40.66 -29.71 15.47
CA GLU A 451 -40.02 -30.08 14.20
C GLU A 451 -38.68 -29.36 14.03
N ASP A 452 -38.66 -28.05 14.24
CA ASP A 452 -37.42 -27.26 14.17
C ASP A 452 -36.43 -27.73 15.24
N ARG A 453 -36.88 -27.93 16.49
CA ARG A 453 -36.02 -28.43 17.57
C ARG A 453 -35.37 -29.77 17.24
N ALA A 454 -36.09 -30.70 16.61
CA ALA A 454 -35.53 -31.99 16.20
C ALA A 454 -34.36 -31.83 15.22
N LYS A 455 -34.40 -30.81 14.34
CA LYS A 455 -33.27 -30.44 13.47
C LYS A 455 -32.17 -29.72 14.27
N LEU A 456 -32.53 -28.72 15.08
CA LEU A 456 -31.57 -27.94 15.86
C LEU A 456 -30.72 -28.79 16.82
N THR A 457 -31.25 -29.90 17.34
CA THR A 457 -30.51 -30.83 18.23
C THR A 457 -29.87 -32.01 17.50
N SER A 458 -30.05 -32.14 16.19
CA SER A 458 -29.43 -33.20 15.39
C SER A 458 -28.05 -32.76 14.91
N SER A 459 -27.03 -33.59 15.15
CA SER A 459 -25.66 -33.34 14.68
C SER A 459 -25.57 -33.23 13.16
N GLU A 460 -26.38 -34.02 12.43
CA GLU A 460 -26.49 -33.95 10.97
C GLU A 460 -26.98 -32.56 10.53
N TYR A 461 -28.07 -32.08 11.13
CA TYR A 461 -28.65 -30.79 10.78
C TYR A 461 -27.79 -29.62 11.24
N GLN A 462 -27.11 -29.71 12.39
CA GLN A 462 -26.13 -28.71 12.82
C GLN A 462 -25.00 -28.53 11.78
N ASN A 463 -24.51 -29.62 11.20
CA ASN A 463 -23.55 -29.56 10.09
C ASN A 463 -24.18 -28.99 8.81
N ILE A 464 -25.44 -29.30 8.51
CA ILE A 464 -26.18 -28.71 7.37
C ILE A 464 -26.34 -27.19 7.55
N TYR A 465 -26.71 -26.72 8.74
CA TYR A 465 -26.82 -25.29 9.04
C TYR A 465 -25.48 -24.58 8.87
N ALA A 466 -24.41 -25.14 9.43
CA ALA A 466 -23.06 -24.60 9.26
C ALA A 466 -22.65 -24.55 7.78
N GLU A 467 -22.97 -25.59 7.00
CA GLU A 467 -22.72 -25.63 5.57
C GLU A 467 -23.54 -24.57 4.82
N ALA A 468 -24.82 -24.40 5.13
CA ALA A 468 -25.68 -23.41 4.51
C ALA A 468 -25.18 -21.97 4.76
N ILE A 469 -24.79 -21.66 6.00
CA ILE A 469 -24.22 -20.36 6.34
C ILE A 469 -22.90 -20.14 5.58
N TYR A 470 -22.02 -21.17 5.53
CA TYR A 470 -20.78 -21.13 4.76
C TYR A 470 -21.04 -20.83 3.27
N GLN A 471 -21.98 -21.53 2.64
CA GLN A 471 -22.33 -21.32 1.23
C GLN A 471 -22.91 -19.92 0.99
N GLY A 472 -23.74 -19.41 1.91
CA GLY A 472 -24.25 -18.04 1.85
C GLY A 472 -23.13 -16.99 1.89
N ILE A 473 -22.13 -17.19 2.75
CA ILE A 473 -20.93 -16.33 2.83
C ILE A 473 -20.10 -16.42 1.55
N VAL A 474 -19.86 -17.61 1.03
CA VAL A 474 -19.11 -17.81 -0.24
C VAL A 474 -19.83 -17.12 -1.40
N LYS A 475 -21.16 -17.26 -1.48
CA LYS A 475 -22.00 -16.60 -2.49
C LYS A 475 -21.92 -15.08 -2.38
N TYR A 476 -21.95 -14.52 -1.16
CA TYR A 476 -21.76 -13.09 -0.92
C TYR A 476 -20.43 -12.57 -1.49
N TYR A 477 -19.31 -13.25 -1.21
CA TYR A 477 -17.99 -12.84 -1.70
C TYR A 477 -17.80 -13.06 -3.20
N THR A 478 -18.57 -13.95 -3.82
CA THR A 478 -18.48 -14.26 -5.25
C THR A 478 -19.33 -13.33 -6.11
N ALA A 479 -20.49 -12.89 -5.61
CA ALA A 479 -21.40 -12.00 -6.33
C ALA A 479 -20.79 -10.62 -6.61
N GLN A 480 -20.98 -10.12 -7.83
CA GLN A 480 -20.53 -8.78 -8.27
C GLN A 480 -21.41 -7.67 -7.71
#